data_AF-A0A349AN70-F1
#
_entry.id   AF-A0A349AN70-F1
#
_cell.length_a   1.000
_cell.length_b   1.000
_cell.length_c   1.000
_cell.angle_alpha   90.00
_cell.angle_beta   90.00
_cell.angle_gamma   90.00
#
_symmetry.space_group_name_H-M   'P 1'
#
loop_
_entity.id
_entity.type
_entity.pdbx_description
1 polymer ?
#
loop_
_entity_poly.entity_id
_entity_poly.type
_entity_poly.pdbx_seq_one_letter_code
_entity_poly.pdbx_strand_id
1 'polypeptide(L)'
;MEASRTNLLNFLREPKQLILPDSQSPYDCSDGMRSKFWDNIVRLSTEESVSEYYLGLFLILEKGLFCTYEIPKLILIDGHQRLVTLHLLLAALAKVAGDGNNGSVEFSQKYVYDNYFTNNFLNKDEDSDELYYKLVLSSTDNKIYRRLVEGNDHLPLPSQHPMVMTFRFFEKVIRESGISVADIYKGIGKITVVDISTDRCYENPQFIYDTIMESKLTLEQSKLLLKWLSGLLSVSCIPDKKPVGR
;
A
#
# COMPACT_ATOMS: atom_id res chain seq x y z
N MET A 1 7.73 -9.28 15.66
CA MET A 1 7.54 -7.99 14.98
C MET A 1 8.81 -7.61 14.21
N GLU A 2 8.70 -7.40 12.90
CA GLU A 2 9.78 -6.93 12.03
C GLU A 2 9.43 -5.54 11.48
N ALA A 3 10.42 -4.66 11.38
CA ALA A 3 10.24 -3.32 10.81
C ALA A 3 11.21 -3.10 9.67
N SER A 4 10.69 -2.75 8.49
CA SER A 4 11.49 -2.54 7.29
C SER A 4 11.23 -1.15 6.72
N ARG A 5 12.27 -0.54 6.15
CA ARG A 5 12.16 0.67 5.34
C ARG A 5 12.33 0.25 3.89
N THR A 6 11.32 0.54 3.06
CA THR A 6 11.32 0.10 1.67
C THR A 6 10.82 1.18 0.72
N ASN A 7 11.24 1.07 -0.54
CA ASN A 7 10.71 1.88 -1.63
C ASN A 7 9.25 1.48 -1.89
N LEU A 8 8.38 2.46 -2.10
CA LEU A 8 6.97 2.22 -2.31
C LEU A 8 6.70 1.31 -3.52
N LEU A 9 7.34 1.57 -4.66
CA LEU A 9 7.10 0.77 -5.87
C LEU A 9 7.58 -0.67 -5.67
N ASN A 10 8.67 -0.88 -4.93
CA ASN A 10 9.14 -2.22 -4.57
C ASN A 10 8.14 -2.92 -3.62
N PHE A 11 7.68 -2.21 -2.59
CA PHE A 11 6.65 -2.71 -1.66
C PHE A 11 5.38 -3.17 -2.39
N LEU A 12 4.92 -2.42 -3.40
CA LEU A 12 3.73 -2.76 -4.19
C LEU A 12 3.98 -3.92 -5.17
N ARG A 13 5.21 -4.09 -5.67
CA ARG A 13 5.57 -5.16 -6.62
C ARG A 13 5.66 -6.54 -5.99
N GLU A 14 5.94 -6.62 -4.69
CA GLU A 14 6.04 -7.90 -3.98
C GLU A 14 4.76 -8.76 -4.15
N PRO A 15 4.90 -10.08 -4.33
CA PRO A 15 3.77 -11.00 -4.48
C PRO A 15 3.08 -11.17 -3.12
N LYS A 16 2.17 -10.26 -2.78
CA LYS A 16 1.40 -10.26 -1.53
C LYS A 16 0.01 -9.66 -1.76
N GLN A 17 -0.91 -9.99 -0.87
CA GLN A 17 -2.23 -9.40 -0.84
C GLN A 17 -2.43 -8.58 0.43
N LEU A 18 -2.71 -7.29 0.28
CA LEU A 18 -3.09 -6.39 1.34
C LEU A 18 -4.62 -6.34 1.46
N ILE A 19 -5.13 -6.56 2.66
CA ILE A 19 -6.55 -6.60 2.99
C ILE A 19 -6.83 -5.50 4.00
N LEU A 20 -7.78 -4.61 3.67
CA LEU A 20 -8.34 -3.67 4.62
C LEU A 20 -9.53 -4.34 5.31
N PRO A 21 -9.53 -4.45 6.65
CA PRO A 21 -10.69 -4.97 7.39
C PRO A 21 -11.95 -4.12 7.17
N ASP A 22 -13.12 -4.76 7.17
CA ASP A 22 -14.42 -4.05 7.13
C ASP A 22 -14.66 -3.14 8.36
N SER A 23 -13.91 -3.35 9.45
CA SER A 23 -13.97 -2.51 10.65
C SER A 23 -13.27 -1.15 10.48
N GLN A 24 -12.57 -0.92 9.37
CA GLN A 24 -11.89 0.34 9.08
C GLN A 24 -12.88 1.39 8.55
N SER A 25 -12.54 2.67 8.74
CA SER A 25 -13.33 3.74 8.16
C SER A 25 -13.30 3.66 6.63
N PRO A 26 -14.40 4.01 5.94
CA PRO A 26 -14.41 4.14 4.49
C PRO A 26 -13.34 5.10 3.99
N TYR A 27 -12.93 4.97 2.74
CA TYR A 27 -12.00 5.92 2.15
C TYR A 27 -12.61 7.33 2.13
N ASP A 28 -11.99 8.25 2.85
CA ASP A 28 -12.34 9.66 2.85
C ASP A 28 -11.08 10.51 2.70
N CYS A 29 -10.94 11.13 1.54
CA CYS A 29 -9.85 12.05 1.25
C CYS A 29 -10.48 13.40 0.93
N SER A 30 -10.17 14.40 1.75
CA SER A 30 -10.64 15.77 1.54
C SER A 30 -9.91 16.44 0.37
N ASP A 31 -10.49 17.51 -0.19
CA ASP A 31 -9.85 18.34 -1.22
C ASP A 31 -8.46 18.83 -0.81
N GLY A 32 -8.34 19.33 0.42
CA GLY A 32 -7.07 19.80 0.96
C GLY A 32 -6.02 18.69 1.06
N MET A 33 -6.42 17.46 1.40
CA MET A 33 -5.50 16.31 1.47
C MET A 33 -5.03 15.87 0.08
N ARG A 34 -5.94 15.69 -0.90
CA ARG A 34 -5.54 15.30 -2.26
C ARG A 34 -4.70 16.36 -2.97
N SER A 35 -4.99 17.64 -2.75
CA SER A 35 -4.18 18.74 -3.29
C SER A 35 -2.78 18.76 -2.70
N LYS A 36 -2.63 18.69 -1.37
CA LYS A 36 -1.31 18.63 -0.72
C LYS A 36 -0.52 17.39 -1.15
N PHE A 37 -1.21 16.27 -1.32
CA PHE A 37 -0.58 15.05 -1.82
C PHE A 37 -0.02 15.27 -3.22
N TRP A 38 -0.82 15.87 -4.12
CA TRP A 38 -0.38 16.22 -5.47
C TRP A 38 0.79 17.20 -5.49
N ASP A 39 0.77 18.25 -4.66
CA ASP A 39 1.87 19.22 -4.57
C ASP A 39 3.19 18.53 -4.19
N ASN A 40 3.14 17.55 -3.28
CA ASN A 40 4.31 16.74 -2.94
C ASN A 40 4.79 15.88 -4.12
N ILE A 41 3.88 15.31 -4.91
CA ILE A 41 4.25 14.54 -6.12
C ILE A 41 4.91 15.45 -7.15
N VAL A 42 4.34 16.63 -7.43
CA VAL A 42 4.93 17.64 -8.33
C VAL A 42 6.35 17.97 -7.88
N ARG A 43 6.52 18.27 -6.60
CA ARG A 43 7.83 18.56 -6.01
C ARG A 43 8.83 17.42 -6.22
N LEU A 44 8.41 16.17 -5.99
CA LEU A 44 9.26 14.99 -6.19
C LEU A 44 9.66 14.77 -7.65
N SER A 45 8.80 15.18 -8.58
CA SER A 45 9.02 15.05 -10.02
C SER A 45 9.89 16.14 -10.62
N THR A 46 9.89 17.35 -10.06
CA THR A 46 10.62 18.50 -10.61
C THR A 46 11.91 18.83 -9.87
N GLU A 47 12.02 18.50 -8.57
CA GLU A 47 13.22 18.77 -7.77
C GLU A 47 14.17 17.57 -7.76
N GLU A 48 15.30 17.67 -8.47
CA GLU A 48 16.35 16.64 -8.46
C GLU A 48 17.03 16.50 -7.09
N SER A 49 17.05 17.57 -6.29
CA SER A 49 17.66 17.58 -4.94
C SER A 49 16.92 16.70 -3.94
N VAL A 50 15.64 16.41 -4.18
CA VAL A 50 14.87 15.50 -3.35
C VAL A 50 15.15 14.07 -3.79
N SER A 51 15.93 13.35 -3.00
CA SER A 51 16.27 11.94 -3.24
C SER A 51 15.26 10.97 -2.64
N GLU A 52 14.52 11.40 -1.61
CA GLU A 52 13.62 10.53 -0.86
C GLU A 52 12.47 11.30 -0.21
N TYR A 53 11.27 10.72 -0.20
CA TYR A 53 10.11 11.24 0.54
C TYR A 53 9.46 10.16 1.39
N TYR A 54 9.40 10.40 2.71
CA TYR A 54 8.76 9.49 3.63
C TYR A 54 7.25 9.72 3.67
N LEU A 55 6.48 8.76 3.17
CA LEU A 55 5.02 8.83 3.16
C LEU A 55 4.40 8.49 4.51
N GLY A 56 5.06 7.63 5.28
CA GLY A 56 4.58 7.20 6.59
C GLY A 56 4.73 5.71 6.86
N LEU A 57 4.10 5.31 7.97
CA LEU A 57 4.11 3.95 8.49
C LEU A 57 2.91 3.16 7.95
N PHE A 58 3.15 1.92 7.53
CA PHE A 58 2.15 0.89 7.30
C PHE A 58 2.26 -0.14 8.41
N LEU A 59 1.23 -0.24 9.23
CA LEU A 59 1.15 -1.29 10.26
C LEU A 59 0.41 -2.49 9.67
N ILE A 60 1.08 -3.63 9.60
CA ILE A 60 0.65 -4.81 8.86
C ILE A 60 0.64 -6.03 9.78
N LEU A 61 -0.42 -6.83 9.68
CA LEU A 61 -0.47 -8.16 10.28
C LEU A 61 -0.35 -9.22 9.21
N GLU A 62 0.53 -10.18 9.42
CA GLU A 62 0.54 -11.39 8.63
C GLU A 62 -0.56 -12.34 9.12
N LYS A 63 -1.41 -12.79 8.21
CA LYS A 63 -2.38 -13.85 8.50
C LYS A 63 -1.58 -15.16 8.44
N GLY A 64 -1.22 -15.71 9.60
CA GLY A 64 -0.34 -16.88 9.79
C GLY A 64 -0.82 -18.22 9.20
N LEU A 65 -1.52 -18.22 8.07
CA LEU A 65 -1.76 -19.39 7.25
C LEU A 65 -0.63 -19.49 6.22
N PHE A 66 0.53 -19.97 6.66
CA PHE A 66 1.59 -20.38 5.75
C PHE A 66 1.19 -21.72 5.10
N CYS A 67 0.33 -21.68 4.09
CA CYS A 67 0.32 -22.73 3.09
C CYS A 67 1.55 -22.49 2.20
N THR A 68 2.40 -23.50 2.04
CA THR A 68 3.74 -23.42 1.41
C THR A 68 3.77 -22.99 -0.07
N TYR A 69 2.61 -22.62 -0.64
CA TYR A 69 2.42 -22.23 -2.04
C TYR A 69 1.46 -21.03 -2.23
N GLU A 70 0.99 -20.38 -1.16
CA GLU A 70 0.00 -19.30 -1.26
C GLU A 70 0.63 -17.90 -1.15
N ILE A 71 0.04 -16.93 -1.87
CA ILE A 71 0.36 -15.51 -1.74
C ILE A 71 0.07 -15.07 -0.29
N PRO A 72 1.04 -14.46 0.42
CA PRO A 72 0.81 -13.98 1.77
C PRO A 72 -0.37 -12.99 1.84
N LYS A 73 -1.34 -13.29 2.71
CA LYS A 73 -2.46 -12.40 3.03
C LYS A 73 -2.08 -11.54 4.23
N LEU A 74 -1.95 -10.25 3.99
CA LEU A 74 -1.51 -9.24 4.93
C LEU A 74 -2.66 -8.29 5.25
N ILE A 75 -2.90 -8.01 6.51
CA ILE A 75 -3.98 -7.11 6.95
C ILE A 75 -3.38 -5.76 7.29
N LEU A 76 -3.83 -4.73 6.58
CA LEU A 76 -3.37 -3.36 6.79
C LEU A 76 -4.20 -2.71 7.92
N ILE A 77 -3.54 -2.45 9.05
CA ILE A 77 -4.15 -1.81 10.22
C ILE A 77 -4.10 -0.29 10.06
N ASP A 78 -2.94 0.26 9.70
CA ASP A 78 -2.71 1.71 9.56
C ASP A 78 -2.14 2.07 8.20
N GLY A 79 -2.42 3.30 7.75
CA GLY A 79 -1.93 3.82 6.47
C GLY A 79 -2.79 3.46 5.27
N HIS A 80 -3.98 2.90 5.50
CA HIS A 80 -4.91 2.52 4.44
C HIS A 80 -5.27 3.69 3.49
N GLN A 81 -5.53 4.89 4.01
CA GLN A 81 -5.92 6.03 3.17
C GLN A 81 -4.78 6.48 2.26
N ARG A 82 -3.54 6.45 2.77
CA ARG A 82 -2.32 6.76 2.00
C ARG A 82 -2.11 5.74 0.89
N LEU A 83 -2.25 4.46 1.21
CA LEU A 83 -2.11 3.37 0.24
C LEU A 83 -3.16 3.46 -0.87
N VAL A 84 -4.43 3.67 -0.52
CA VAL A 84 -5.52 3.79 -1.51
C VAL A 84 -5.31 5.03 -2.38
N THR A 85 -4.96 6.18 -1.79
CA THR A 85 -4.70 7.42 -2.56
C THR A 85 -3.57 7.22 -3.57
N LEU A 86 -2.51 6.50 -3.20
CA LEU A 86 -1.42 6.13 -4.11
C LEU A 86 -1.88 5.22 -5.25
N HIS A 87 -2.70 4.21 -4.96
CA HIS A 87 -3.24 3.33 -6.00
C HIS A 87 -4.10 4.12 -6.99
N LEU A 88 -4.92 5.05 -6.49
CA LEU A 88 -5.72 5.94 -7.35
C LEU A 88 -4.85 6.87 -8.20
N LEU A 89 -3.75 7.39 -7.65
CA LEU A 89 -2.76 8.16 -8.42
C LEU A 89 -2.12 7.31 -9.52
N LEU A 90 -1.65 6.10 -9.20
CA LEU A 90 -1.05 5.19 -10.18
C LEU A 90 -2.04 4.81 -11.28
N ALA A 91 -3.30 4.55 -10.93
CA ALA A 91 -4.35 4.24 -11.89
C ALA A 91 -4.67 5.43 -12.81
N ALA A 92 -4.75 6.64 -12.25
CA ALA A 92 -4.95 7.86 -13.04
C ALA A 92 -3.76 8.13 -13.97
N LEU A 93 -2.53 7.96 -13.47
CA LEU A 93 -1.31 8.13 -14.24
C LEU A 93 -1.22 7.11 -15.39
N ALA A 94 -1.54 5.85 -15.13
CA ALA A 94 -1.64 4.78 -16.12
C ALA A 94 -2.67 5.11 -17.22
N LYS A 95 -3.86 5.60 -16.82
CA LYS A 95 -4.90 6.01 -17.76
C LYS A 95 -4.48 7.18 -18.65
N VAL A 96 -3.74 8.15 -18.10
CA VAL A 96 -3.20 9.28 -18.89
C VAL A 96 -2.08 8.82 -19.83
N ALA A 97 -1.25 7.87 -19.39
CA ALA A 97 -0.19 7.27 -20.22
C ALA A 97 -0.77 6.51 -21.42
N GLY A 98 -1.83 5.72 -21.19
CA GLY A 98 -2.40 4.80 -22.16
C GLY A 98 -1.47 3.63 -22.50
N ASP A 99 -1.89 2.79 -23.44
CA ASP A 99 -1.07 1.69 -24.00
C ASP A 99 -0.44 2.05 -25.36
N GLY A 100 -0.64 3.29 -25.82
CA GLY A 100 -0.05 3.81 -27.06
C GLY A 100 1.45 4.03 -26.91
N ASN A 101 2.19 3.83 -28.00
CA ASN A 101 3.66 3.84 -28.10
C ASN A 101 4.28 5.25 -27.90
N ASN A 102 3.97 5.93 -26.79
CA ASN A 102 4.41 7.29 -26.45
C ASN A 102 5.79 7.29 -25.75
N GLY A 103 6.73 6.48 -26.24
CA GLY A 103 8.16 6.69 -26.02
C GLY A 103 8.78 6.22 -24.70
N SER A 104 8.00 5.80 -23.69
CA SER A 104 8.54 5.14 -22.48
C SER A 104 7.95 3.74 -22.31
N VAL A 105 8.62 2.73 -22.87
CA VAL A 105 8.26 1.31 -22.73
C VAL A 105 8.15 0.88 -21.25
N GLU A 106 8.80 1.61 -20.35
CA GLU A 106 8.87 1.31 -18.91
C GLU A 106 7.59 1.61 -18.12
N PHE A 107 6.63 2.35 -18.68
CA PHE A 107 5.39 2.70 -17.96
C PHE A 107 4.20 2.79 -18.91
N SER A 108 3.37 1.74 -18.93
CA SER A 108 2.10 1.66 -19.66
C SER A 108 0.94 1.29 -18.73
N GLN A 109 -0.31 1.44 -19.20
CA GLN A 109 -1.47 1.03 -18.42
C GLN A 109 -1.41 -0.47 -18.08
N LYS A 110 -1.07 -1.32 -19.05
CA LYS A 110 -0.84 -2.75 -18.81
C LYS A 110 0.28 -3.01 -17.79
N TYR A 111 1.41 -2.32 -17.90
CA TYR A 111 2.53 -2.49 -16.98
C TYR A 111 2.13 -2.19 -15.53
N VAL A 112 1.43 -1.08 -15.30
CA VAL A 112 1.00 -0.67 -13.97
C VAL A 112 0.02 -1.68 -13.38
N TYR A 113 -0.93 -2.13 -14.19
CA TYR A 113 -1.92 -3.13 -13.78
C TYR A 113 -1.27 -4.47 -13.38
N ASP A 114 -0.35 -4.97 -14.21
CA ASP A 114 0.32 -6.26 -13.98
C ASP A 114 1.32 -6.21 -12.81
N ASN A 115 1.95 -5.05 -12.53
CA ASN A 115 2.99 -4.95 -11.50
C ASN A 115 2.47 -4.48 -10.12
N TYR A 116 1.44 -3.62 -10.09
CA TYR A 116 1.03 -2.95 -8.85
C TYR A 116 -0.37 -3.32 -8.38
N PHE A 117 -1.27 -3.75 -9.29
CA PHE A 117 -2.66 -4.02 -8.92
C PHE A 117 -2.98 -5.51 -8.84
N THR A 118 -2.23 -6.35 -9.57
CA THR A 118 -2.53 -7.78 -9.67
C THR A 118 -1.30 -8.65 -9.38
N ASN A 119 -1.58 -9.87 -8.92
CA ASN A 119 -0.61 -10.95 -8.85
C ASN A 119 -0.69 -11.71 -10.18
N ASN A 120 -0.02 -11.18 -11.21
CA ASN A 120 -0.13 -11.63 -12.60
C ASN A 120 0.32 -13.08 -12.88
N PHE A 121 0.94 -13.76 -11.91
CA PHE A 121 1.25 -15.18 -11.95
C PHE A 121 0.05 -16.06 -11.57
N LEU A 122 -1.07 -15.45 -11.16
CA LEU A 122 -2.36 -16.11 -10.96
C LEU A 122 -3.31 -15.84 -12.12
N ASN A 123 -4.15 -16.81 -12.42
CA ASN A 123 -5.23 -16.68 -13.37
C ASN A 123 -6.51 -16.20 -12.66
N LYS A 124 -7.08 -15.08 -13.12
CA LYS A 124 -8.30 -14.48 -12.53
C LYS A 124 -9.48 -15.45 -12.51
N ASP A 125 -9.60 -16.30 -13.52
CA ASP A 125 -10.74 -17.20 -13.70
C ASP A 125 -10.55 -18.55 -12.96
N GLU A 126 -9.31 -18.98 -12.73
CA GLU A 126 -8.98 -20.30 -12.16
C GLU A 126 -8.57 -20.22 -10.67
N ASP A 127 -7.84 -19.19 -10.24
CA ASP A 127 -7.22 -19.10 -8.91
C ASP A 127 -8.05 -18.34 -7.87
N SER A 128 -9.34 -18.18 -8.14
CA SER A 128 -10.29 -17.33 -7.44
C SER A 128 -9.95 -15.82 -7.53
N ASP A 129 -10.96 -15.02 -7.83
CA ASP A 129 -10.94 -13.56 -7.83
C ASP A 129 -10.50 -12.94 -6.49
N GLU A 130 -10.40 -13.78 -5.44
CA GLU A 130 -9.91 -13.40 -4.13
C GLU A 130 -8.40 -13.16 -4.07
N LEU A 131 -7.53 -13.91 -4.78
CA LEU A 131 -6.07 -13.77 -4.66
C LEU A 131 -5.42 -12.93 -5.78
N TYR A 132 -6.17 -12.73 -6.86
CA TYR A 132 -5.69 -12.05 -8.05
C TYR A 132 -5.32 -10.58 -7.81
N TYR A 133 -6.07 -9.85 -6.98
CA TYR A 133 -5.77 -8.45 -6.67
C TYR A 133 -4.83 -8.31 -5.47
N LYS A 134 -3.85 -7.43 -5.61
CA LYS A 134 -2.88 -7.10 -4.55
C LYS A 134 -3.49 -6.28 -3.40
N LEU A 135 -4.58 -5.56 -3.65
CA LEU A 135 -5.27 -4.76 -2.65
C LEU A 135 -6.77 -5.10 -2.65
N VAL A 136 -7.28 -5.46 -1.48
CA VAL A 136 -8.70 -5.74 -1.23
C VAL A 136 -9.20 -4.74 -0.20
N LEU A 137 -10.15 -3.89 -0.60
CA LEU A 137 -10.79 -2.93 0.29
C LEU A 137 -12.00 -3.56 1.01
N SER A 138 -12.65 -2.79 1.88
CA SER A 138 -13.93 -3.16 2.47
C SER A 138 -14.97 -3.46 1.40
N SER A 139 -15.97 -4.29 1.76
CA SER A 139 -17.02 -4.73 0.82
C SER A 139 -17.71 -3.58 0.05
N THR A 140 -17.89 -2.42 0.69
CA THR A 140 -18.47 -1.21 0.11
C THR A 140 -17.56 -0.58 -0.97
N ASP A 141 -16.28 -0.41 -0.67
CA ASP A 141 -15.34 0.32 -1.51
C ASP A 141 -14.71 -0.57 -2.60
N ASN A 142 -14.54 -1.86 -2.34
CA ASN A 142 -13.78 -2.77 -3.19
C ASN A 142 -14.31 -2.84 -4.62
N LYS A 143 -15.64 -2.80 -4.82
CA LYS A 143 -16.25 -2.81 -6.16
C LYS A 143 -15.92 -1.55 -6.96
N ILE A 144 -15.90 -0.40 -6.32
CA ILE A 144 -15.58 0.89 -6.96
C ILE A 144 -14.10 0.95 -7.27
N TYR A 145 -13.27 0.56 -6.30
CA TYR A 145 -11.82 0.51 -6.43
C TYR A 145 -11.39 -0.39 -7.61
N ARG A 146 -11.90 -1.62 -7.70
CA ARG A 146 -11.59 -2.55 -8.79
C ARG A 146 -11.90 -1.96 -10.16
N ARG A 147 -13.06 -1.33 -10.32
CA ARG A 147 -13.45 -0.67 -11.57
C ARG A 147 -12.51 0.47 -11.96
N LEU A 148 -12.05 1.26 -10.98
CA LEU A 148 -11.11 2.35 -11.21
C LEU A 148 -9.72 1.84 -11.65
N VAL A 149 -9.20 0.78 -11.02
CA VAL A 149 -7.87 0.24 -11.37
C VAL A 149 -7.86 -0.59 -12.65
N GLU A 150 -8.97 -1.25 -12.98
CA GLU A 150 -9.14 -1.97 -14.26
C GLU A 150 -9.33 -1.02 -15.46
N GLY A 151 -9.64 0.26 -15.21
CA GLY A 151 -10.01 1.19 -16.27
C GLY A 151 -11.35 0.86 -16.94
N ASN A 152 -12.23 0.14 -16.25
CA ASN A 152 -13.53 -0.26 -16.78
C ASN A 152 -14.56 0.87 -16.59
N ASP A 153 -14.56 1.80 -17.54
CA ASP A 153 -15.44 2.96 -17.59
C ASP A 153 -16.82 2.66 -18.23
N HIS A 154 -17.13 1.40 -18.57
CA HIS A 154 -18.36 1.05 -19.31
C HIS A 154 -19.65 1.29 -18.52
N LEU A 155 -19.56 1.30 -17.19
CA LEU A 155 -20.67 1.62 -16.30
C LEU A 155 -20.42 2.97 -15.62
N PRO A 156 -21.48 3.76 -15.34
CA PRO A 156 -21.33 4.99 -14.58
C PRO A 156 -20.79 4.67 -13.18
N LEU A 157 -19.77 5.44 -12.77
CA LEU A 157 -19.26 5.43 -11.41
C LEU A 157 -20.03 6.44 -10.56
N PRO A 158 -20.23 6.18 -9.25
CA PRO A 158 -20.87 7.14 -8.36
C PRO A 158 -20.01 8.40 -8.24
N SER A 159 -20.43 9.48 -8.91
CA SER A 159 -19.61 10.69 -9.12
C SER A 159 -19.20 11.39 -7.83
N GLN A 160 -20.00 11.26 -6.78
CA GLN A 160 -19.78 11.85 -5.45
C GLN A 160 -19.00 10.93 -4.50
N HIS A 161 -18.60 9.74 -4.96
CA HIS A 161 -17.82 8.83 -4.12
C HIS A 161 -16.40 9.36 -3.95
N PRO A 162 -15.84 9.42 -2.72
CA PRO A 162 -14.53 10.02 -2.46
C PRO A 162 -13.40 9.45 -3.34
N MET A 163 -13.34 8.13 -3.55
CA MET A 163 -12.37 7.52 -4.47
C MET A 163 -12.51 8.00 -5.92
N VAL A 164 -13.74 8.13 -6.43
CA VAL A 164 -14.01 8.58 -7.81
C VAL A 164 -13.60 10.04 -7.96
N MET A 165 -13.91 10.88 -6.96
CA MET A 165 -13.49 12.27 -6.92
C MET A 165 -11.96 12.41 -6.89
N THR A 166 -11.27 11.65 -6.04
CA THR A 166 -9.80 11.66 -5.97
C THR A 166 -9.17 11.17 -7.27
N PHE A 167 -9.67 10.09 -7.86
CA PHE A 167 -9.18 9.59 -9.15
C PHE A 167 -9.33 10.63 -10.26
N ARG A 168 -10.53 11.24 -10.39
CA ARG A 168 -10.79 12.28 -11.40
C ARG A 168 -9.96 13.54 -11.17
N PHE A 169 -9.74 13.90 -9.90
CA PHE A 169 -8.83 14.98 -9.54
C PHE A 169 -7.42 14.69 -10.07
N PHE A 170 -6.86 13.50 -9.80
CA PHE A 170 -5.54 13.13 -10.31
C PHE A 170 -5.48 13.10 -11.84
N GLU A 171 -6.48 12.52 -12.50
CA GLU A 171 -6.54 12.53 -13.97
C GLU A 171 -6.48 13.97 -14.52
N LYS A 172 -7.26 14.88 -13.93
CA LYS A 172 -7.29 16.29 -14.32
C LYS A 172 -5.93 16.96 -14.11
N VAL A 173 -5.38 16.91 -12.89
CA VAL A 173 -4.14 17.64 -12.57
C VAL A 173 -2.94 17.08 -13.31
N ILE A 174 -2.87 15.76 -13.56
CA ILE A 174 -1.80 15.16 -14.38
C ILE A 174 -1.82 15.75 -15.79
N ARG A 175 -2.99 15.80 -16.44
CA ARG A 175 -3.14 16.37 -17.80
C ARG A 175 -2.83 17.87 -17.85
N GLU A 176 -3.19 18.62 -16.81
CA GLU A 176 -3.00 20.07 -16.73
C GLU A 176 -1.59 20.49 -16.28
N SER A 177 -0.84 19.60 -15.63
CA SER A 177 0.44 19.92 -14.99
C SER A 177 1.58 20.29 -15.93
N GLY A 178 1.54 19.82 -17.19
CA GLY A 178 2.66 19.93 -18.13
C GLY A 178 3.89 19.06 -17.77
N ILE A 179 3.82 18.23 -16.72
CA ILE A 179 4.89 17.30 -16.33
C ILE A 179 4.72 16.00 -17.13
N SER A 180 5.83 15.43 -17.63
CA SER A 180 5.76 14.17 -18.34
C SER A 180 5.33 13.02 -17.41
N VAL A 181 4.59 12.04 -17.94
CA VAL A 181 4.21 10.83 -17.19
C VAL A 181 5.44 10.12 -16.61
N ALA A 182 6.54 10.09 -17.36
CA ALA A 182 7.80 9.49 -16.93
C ALA A 182 8.40 10.20 -15.71
N ASP A 183 8.35 11.53 -15.65
CA ASP A 183 8.89 12.29 -14.52
C ASP A 183 7.97 12.22 -13.29
N ILE A 184 6.65 12.12 -13.50
CA ILE A 184 5.71 11.79 -12.42
C ILE A 184 6.03 10.42 -11.83
N TYR A 185 6.20 9.41 -12.68
CA TYR A 185 6.53 8.06 -12.24
C TYR A 185 7.89 7.97 -11.52
N LYS A 186 8.92 8.67 -12.02
CA LYS A 186 10.21 8.80 -11.33
C LYS A 186 10.05 9.46 -9.96
N GLY A 187 9.22 10.51 -9.86
CA GLY A 187 8.88 11.18 -8.60
C GLY A 187 8.24 10.23 -7.58
N ILE A 188 7.27 9.42 -8.02
CA ILE A 188 6.65 8.36 -7.20
C ILE A 188 7.72 7.34 -6.75
N GLY A 189 8.68 7.03 -7.63
CA GLY A 189 9.83 6.18 -7.34
C GLY A 189 10.75 6.68 -6.22
N LYS A 190 10.63 7.93 -5.76
CA LYS A 190 11.37 8.47 -4.60
C LYS A 190 10.64 8.26 -3.28
N ILE A 191 9.41 7.75 -3.30
CA ILE A 191 8.61 7.57 -2.09
C ILE A 191 9.09 6.33 -1.32
N THR A 192 9.33 6.50 -0.03
CA THR A 192 9.61 5.40 0.89
C THR A 192 8.56 5.29 1.99
N VAL A 193 8.32 4.05 2.38
CA VAL A 193 7.41 3.67 3.46
C VAL A 193 8.21 2.90 4.49
N VAL A 194 7.72 2.93 5.73
CA VAL A 194 8.14 1.97 6.74
C VAL A 194 6.97 1.02 6.91
N ASP A 195 7.20 -0.28 6.85
CA ASP A 195 6.21 -1.26 7.21
C ASP A 195 6.65 -2.02 8.46
N ILE A 196 5.70 -2.28 9.35
CA ILE A 196 5.87 -3.14 10.51
C ILE A 196 4.97 -4.33 10.29
N SER A 197 5.57 -5.52 10.16
CA SER A 197 4.85 -6.77 10.06
C SER A 197 4.92 -7.53 11.38
N THR A 198 3.81 -8.12 11.77
CA THR A 198 3.77 -9.05 12.90
C THR A 198 2.86 -10.23 12.62
N ASP A 199 3.16 -11.37 13.23
CA ASP A 199 2.37 -12.58 13.10
C ASP A 199 1.17 -12.50 14.05
N ARG A 200 -0.04 -12.67 13.49
CA ARG A 200 -1.30 -12.72 14.24
C ARG A 200 -1.33 -13.76 15.35
N CYS A 201 -0.53 -14.81 15.25
CA CYS A 201 -0.53 -15.90 16.23
C CYS A 201 -0.01 -15.47 17.61
N TYR A 202 0.71 -14.35 17.70
CA TYR A 202 1.43 -13.97 18.91
C TYR A 202 1.04 -12.61 19.50
N GLU A 203 0.43 -11.70 18.74
CA GLU A 203 0.19 -10.32 19.21
C GLU A 203 -1.22 -9.81 18.90
N ASN A 204 -1.83 -9.08 19.85
CA ASN A 204 -3.11 -8.41 19.64
C ASN A 204 -2.91 -7.13 18.80
N PRO A 205 -3.48 -7.05 17.58
CA PRO A 205 -3.33 -5.91 16.69
C PRO A 205 -3.73 -4.56 17.26
N GLN A 206 -4.84 -4.55 18.00
CA GLN A 206 -5.39 -3.33 18.58
C GLN A 206 -4.46 -2.82 19.67
N PHE A 207 -3.92 -3.73 20.48
CA PHE A 207 -2.94 -3.40 21.51
C PHE A 207 -1.65 -2.81 20.92
N ILE A 208 -1.15 -3.34 19.79
CA ILE A 208 0.03 -2.76 19.11
C ILE A 208 -0.29 -1.36 18.59
N TYR A 209 -1.44 -1.20 17.92
CA TYR A 209 -1.86 0.10 17.40
C TYR A 209 -1.99 1.14 18.52
N ASP A 210 -2.72 0.79 19.59
CA ASP A 210 -2.93 1.66 20.75
C ASP A 210 -1.58 2.00 21.40
N THR A 211 -0.68 1.01 21.56
CA THR A 211 0.68 1.24 22.06
C THR A 211 1.41 2.25 21.17
N ILE A 212 1.46 2.06 19.86
CA ILE A 212 2.18 2.98 18.95
C ILE A 212 1.56 4.38 18.99
N MET A 213 0.22 4.49 19.00
CA MET A 213 -0.49 5.78 18.99
C MET A 213 -0.39 6.53 20.31
N GLU A 214 -0.48 5.84 21.45
CA GLU A 214 -0.37 6.42 22.79
C GLU A 214 1.05 6.91 23.09
N SER A 215 2.06 6.30 22.46
CA SER A 215 3.45 6.58 22.78
C SER A 215 3.93 8.00 22.42
N LYS A 216 3.18 8.80 21.64
CA LYS A 216 3.54 10.17 21.19
C LYS A 216 5.02 10.32 20.79
N LEU A 217 5.55 9.33 20.09
CA LEU A 217 6.99 9.23 19.87
C LEU A 217 7.45 10.10 18.70
N THR A 218 8.60 10.73 18.86
CA THR A 218 9.36 11.28 17.73
C THR A 218 9.80 10.16 16.77
N LEU A 219 10.25 10.49 15.56
CA LEU A 219 10.69 9.48 14.57
C LEU A 219 11.83 8.59 15.11
N GLU A 220 12.77 9.16 15.88
CA GLU A 220 13.83 8.39 16.56
C GLU A 220 13.28 7.50 17.66
N GLN A 221 12.37 8.02 18.48
CA GLN A 221 11.74 7.26 19.55
C GLN A 221 10.85 6.14 19.00
N SER A 222 10.20 6.36 17.85
CA SER A 222 9.45 5.35 17.12
C SER A 222 10.39 4.23 16.67
N LYS A 223 11.54 4.57 16.06
CA LYS A 223 12.59 3.58 15.72
C LYS A 223 13.10 2.82 16.95
N LEU A 224 13.26 3.49 18.09
CA LEU A 224 13.70 2.87 19.34
C LEU A 224 12.63 1.95 19.94
N LEU A 225 11.35 2.35 19.90
CA LEU A 225 10.22 1.51 20.31
C LEU A 225 10.15 0.25 19.44
N LEU A 226 10.35 0.40 18.13
CA LEU A 226 10.40 -0.73 17.21
C LEU A 226 11.56 -1.68 17.53
N LYS A 227 12.74 -1.13 17.84
CA LYS A 227 13.90 -1.91 18.30
C LYS A 227 13.62 -2.60 19.64
N TRP A 228 12.94 -1.94 20.58
CA TRP A 228 12.62 -2.50 21.89
C TRP A 228 11.58 -3.62 21.82
N LEU A 229 10.51 -3.42 21.03
CA LEU A 229 9.52 -4.46 20.73
C LEU A 229 10.16 -5.68 20.05
N SER A 230 11.16 -5.47 19.18
CA SER A 230 11.94 -6.59 18.60
C SER A 230 12.87 -7.29 19.62
N GLY A 231 13.36 -6.57 20.64
CA GLY A 231 14.29 -7.09 21.65
C GLY A 231 13.63 -7.82 22.83
N LEU A 232 12.35 -7.56 23.12
CA LEU A 232 11.61 -8.30 24.14
C LEU A 232 11.26 -9.73 23.72
N LEU A 233 11.15 -9.98 22.41
CA LEU A 233 10.84 -11.30 21.86
C LEU A 233 12.06 -12.22 21.73
N SER A 234 13.27 -11.76 22.11
CA SER A 234 14.46 -12.63 22.19
C SER A 234 14.64 -13.34 23.54
N VAL A 235 13.67 -13.24 24.47
CA VAL A 235 13.63 -14.11 25.65
C VAL A 235 12.75 -15.31 25.32
N SER A 236 13.36 -16.30 24.67
CA SER A 236 12.79 -17.63 24.51
C SER A 236 12.63 -18.28 25.89
N CYS A 237 11.38 -18.44 26.34
CA CYS A 237 11.06 -19.43 27.35
C CYS A 237 11.23 -20.83 26.74
N ILE A 238 12.45 -21.35 26.77
CA ILE A 238 12.69 -22.79 26.67
C ILE A 238 12.41 -23.36 28.08
N PRO A 239 11.44 -24.29 28.26
CA PRO A 239 11.30 -24.96 29.54
C PRO A 239 12.48 -25.92 29.73
N ASP A 240 13.25 -25.69 30.79
CA ASP A 240 14.27 -26.61 31.30
C ASP A 240 13.64 -27.99 31.56
N LYS A 241 13.95 -28.96 30.69
CA LYS A 241 13.73 -30.37 30.99
C LYS A 241 14.77 -30.79 32.04
N LYS A 242 14.35 -30.87 33.30
CA LYS A 242 15.12 -31.57 34.34
C LYS A 242 15.34 -33.04 33.95
N PRO A 243 16.48 -33.65 34.31
CA PRO A 243 16.84 -34.99 33.89
C PRO A 243 16.02 -36.03 34.65
N VAL A 244 15.44 -36.99 33.92
CA VAL A 244 14.95 -38.24 34.52
C VAL A 244 16.12 -39.22 34.50
N GLY A 245 16.68 -39.46 35.67
CA GLY A 245 17.70 -40.48 35.88
C GLY A 245 17.15 -41.89 35.71
N ARG A 246 18.02 -42.78 35.26
CA ARG A 246 18.13 -44.17 35.70
C ARG A 246 19.59 -44.47 35.97
#